data_AF-A0A2W6SAV3-F1
#
_entry.id   AF-A0A2W6SAV3-F1
#
_cell.length_a   1.000
_cell.length_b   1.000
_cell.length_c   1.000
_cell.angle_alpha   90.00
_cell.angle_beta   90.00
_cell.angle_gamma   90.00
#
_symmetry.space_group_name_H-M   'P 1'
#
loop_
_entity.id
_entity.type
_entity.pdbx_description
1 polymer ?
#
loop_
_entity_poly.entity_id
_entity_poly.type
_entity_poly.pdbx_seq_one_letter_code
_entity_poly.pdbx_strand_id
1 'polypeptide(L)'
;MRIGIWATGAALALGILLPASAHAGFYSGDALYESCTTDKDAKDYFERSYECVGYISGAVDAFNTTREANGLKSCIPGDVTINRLRKTTVDYLGKNPKDRAANSASSQVFAAIRKAWPCKGTPKKKAAGKKKR
;
A
#
# COMPACT_ATOMS: atom_id res chain seq x y z
N MET A 1 -38.61 -62.35 4.44
CA MET A 1 -37.43 -62.33 3.54
C MET A 1 -37.15 -60.88 3.17
N ARG A 2 -36.18 -60.24 3.84
CA ARG A 2 -35.82 -58.82 3.62
C ARG A 2 -34.58 -58.78 2.72
N ILE A 3 -34.75 -58.31 1.49
CA ILE A 3 -33.63 -57.94 0.61
C ILE A 3 -33.28 -56.48 0.98
N GLY A 4 -32.18 -56.30 1.71
CA GLY A 4 -31.65 -54.99 2.05
C GLY A 4 -30.94 -54.37 0.85
N ILE A 5 -31.54 -53.32 0.29
CA ILE A 5 -30.91 -52.47 -0.72
C ILE A 5 -29.92 -51.55 0.02
N TRP A 6 -28.66 -51.97 0.10
CA TRP A 6 -27.56 -51.08 0.43
C TRP A 6 -27.03 -50.48 -0.86
N ALA A 7 -27.65 -49.40 -1.32
CA ALA A 7 -27.04 -48.54 -2.33
C ALA A 7 -27.72 -47.19 -2.30
N THR A 8 -26.91 -46.17 -2.02
CA THR A 8 -26.95 -44.77 -2.46
C THR A 8 -26.79 -43.80 -1.30
N GLY A 9 -25.79 -42.94 -1.42
CA GLY A 9 -25.48 -41.94 -0.40
C GLY A 9 -24.04 -41.43 -0.42
N ALA A 10 -23.19 -41.88 -1.34
CA ALA A 10 -21.87 -41.28 -1.57
C ALA A 10 -21.97 -40.21 -2.67
N ALA A 11 -22.68 -39.11 -2.40
CA ALA A 11 -22.65 -37.94 -3.28
C ALA A 11 -23.27 -36.72 -2.58
N LEU A 12 -22.54 -36.04 -1.69
CA LEU A 12 -22.81 -34.62 -1.38
C LEU A 12 -21.66 -33.99 -0.55
N ALA A 13 -20.51 -33.73 -1.16
CA ALA A 13 -19.52 -32.81 -0.59
C ALA A 13 -18.62 -32.13 -1.63
N LEU A 14 -19.06 -32.01 -2.90
CA LEU A 14 -18.46 -31.09 -3.87
C LEU A 14 -19.12 -29.70 -3.75
N GLY A 15 -19.18 -29.18 -2.53
CA GLY A 15 -19.63 -27.83 -2.23
C GLY A 15 -18.51 -26.83 -2.47
N ILE A 16 -18.31 -26.46 -3.74
CA ILE A 16 -18.05 -25.09 -4.18
C ILE A 16 -17.03 -24.32 -3.32
N LEU A 17 -15.73 -24.56 -3.54
CA LEU A 17 -14.69 -23.56 -3.26
C LEU A 17 -14.72 -22.52 -4.39
N LEU A 18 -15.69 -21.61 -4.36
CA LEU A 18 -15.60 -20.43 -5.24
C LEU A 18 -14.39 -19.62 -4.78
N PRO A 19 -13.43 -19.32 -5.68
CA PRO A 19 -12.37 -18.39 -5.34
C PRO A 19 -13.06 -17.06 -5.00
N ALA A 20 -12.94 -16.63 -3.74
CA ALA A 20 -13.28 -15.27 -3.39
C ALA A 20 -12.44 -14.35 -4.28
N SER A 21 -13.06 -13.34 -4.90
CA SER A 21 -12.32 -12.32 -5.64
C SER A 21 -11.42 -11.59 -4.65
N ALA A 22 -10.17 -12.03 -4.55
CA ALA A 22 -9.15 -11.24 -3.90
C ALA A 22 -9.02 -9.95 -4.72
N HIS A 23 -9.43 -8.83 -4.14
CA HIS A 23 -9.14 -7.53 -4.72
C HIS A 23 -7.64 -7.29 -4.55
N ALA A 24 -6.84 -7.89 -5.43
CA ALA A 24 -5.41 -7.60 -5.60
C ALA A 24 -5.19 -6.21 -6.23
N GLY A 25 -6.13 -5.29 -6.01
CA GLY A 25 -6.02 -3.91 -6.42
C GLY A 25 -4.97 -3.23 -5.55
N PHE A 26 -4.09 -2.45 -6.18
CA PHE A 26 -3.20 -1.57 -5.44
C PHE A 26 -4.02 -0.70 -4.49
N TYR A 27 -3.56 -0.57 -3.25
CA TYR A 27 -4.15 0.30 -2.23
C TYR A 27 -4.41 1.71 -2.79
N SER A 28 -5.64 2.21 -2.66
CA SER A 28 -5.95 3.62 -2.93
C SER A 28 -5.50 4.50 -1.76
N GLY A 29 -5.35 5.81 -1.99
CA GLY A 29 -5.07 6.74 -0.90
C GLY A 29 -6.15 6.72 0.18
N ASP A 30 -7.42 6.56 -0.19
CA ASP A 30 -8.53 6.44 0.77
C ASP A 30 -8.42 5.16 1.61
N ALA A 31 -8.12 4.00 1.00
CA ALA A 31 -7.96 2.75 1.73
C ALA A 31 -6.79 2.81 2.73
N LEU A 32 -5.68 3.43 2.35
CA LEU A 32 -4.56 3.64 3.27
C LEU A 32 -4.95 4.58 4.41
N TYR A 33 -5.66 5.67 4.11
CA TYR A 33 -6.10 6.61 5.13
C TYR A 33 -7.07 5.98 6.13
N GLU A 34 -8.04 5.20 5.65
CA GLU A 34 -8.96 4.43 6.48
C GLU A 34 -8.18 3.52 7.45
N SER A 35 -7.32 2.66 6.92
CA SER A 35 -6.51 1.72 7.73
C SER A 35 -5.62 2.46 8.75
N CYS A 36 -5.06 3.62 8.37
CA CYS A 36 -4.22 4.41 9.25
C CYS A 36 -4.97 5.22 10.32
N THR A 37 -6.28 5.41 10.15
CA THR A 37 -7.15 6.22 11.03
C THR A 37 -8.23 5.39 11.73
N THR A 38 -8.16 4.06 11.62
CA THR A 38 -9.03 3.14 12.35
C THR A 38 -9.11 3.50 13.82
N ASP A 39 -10.33 3.51 14.35
CA ASP A 39 -10.61 3.80 15.75
C ASP A 39 -9.87 2.79 16.65
N LYS A 40 -9.32 3.26 17.77
CA LYS A 40 -8.58 2.41 18.72
C LYS A 40 -9.45 1.35 19.38
N ASP A 41 -10.75 1.60 19.47
CA ASP A 41 -11.72 0.68 20.06
C ASP A 41 -12.31 -0.29 19.00
N ALA A 42 -11.93 -0.14 17.73
CA ALA A 42 -12.36 -1.05 16.67
C ALA A 42 -11.73 -2.44 16.86
N LYS A 43 -12.52 -3.49 16.57
CA LYS A 43 -12.08 -4.89 16.71
C LYS A 43 -10.87 -5.23 15.82
N ASP A 44 -10.74 -4.57 14.68
CA ASP A 44 -9.65 -4.74 13.71
C ASP A 44 -8.55 -3.68 13.86
N TYR A 45 -8.55 -2.89 14.94
CA TYR A 45 -7.58 -1.80 15.13
C TYR A 45 -6.13 -2.29 15.05
N PHE A 46 -5.84 -3.46 15.62
CA PHE A 46 -4.50 -4.03 15.61
C PHE A 46 -4.06 -4.32 14.17
N GLU A 47 -4.85 -5.11 13.44
CA GLU A 47 -4.58 -5.51 12.06
C GLU A 47 -4.42 -4.29 11.14
N ARG A 48 -5.34 -3.33 11.22
CA ARG A 48 -5.31 -2.08 10.44
C ARG A 48 -4.10 -1.21 10.80
N SER A 49 -3.74 -1.16 12.08
CA SER A 49 -2.54 -0.42 12.51
C SER A 49 -1.26 -1.01 11.91
N TYR A 50 -1.12 -2.34 11.88
CA TYR A 50 0.02 -3.01 11.26
C TYR A 50 0.04 -2.88 9.75
N GLU A 51 -1.12 -2.99 9.10
CA GLU A 51 -1.28 -2.76 7.68
C GLU A 51 -0.85 -1.34 7.29
N CYS A 52 -1.32 -0.32 8.03
CA CYS A 52 -0.92 1.07 7.82
C CYS A 52 0.60 1.27 7.89
N VAL A 53 1.24 0.84 8.98
CA VAL A 53 2.69 1.06 9.15
C VAL A 53 3.52 0.19 8.20
N GLY A 54 3.05 -1.03 7.90
CA GLY A 54 3.69 -1.92 6.93
C GLY A 54 3.67 -1.35 5.52
N TYR A 55 2.51 -0.86 5.07
CA TYR A 55 2.38 -0.24 3.75
C TYR A 55 3.25 1.00 3.61
N ILE A 56 3.24 1.89 4.61
CA ILE A 56 4.04 3.13 4.60
C ILE A 56 5.53 2.80 4.59
N SER A 57 5.97 1.85 5.41
CA SER A 57 7.38 1.45 5.47
C SER A 57 7.82 0.86 4.14
N GLY A 58 7.05 -0.07 3.55
CA GLY A 58 7.37 -0.66 2.25
C GLY A 58 7.42 0.36 1.11
N ALA A 59 6.52 1.34 1.10
CA ALA A 59 6.56 2.43 0.13
C ALA A 59 7.81 3.31 0.32
N VAL A 60 8.16 3.66 1.57
CA VAL A 60 9.36 4.45 1.87
C VAL A 60 10.64 3.70 1.51
N ASP A 61 10.71 2.40 1.74
CA ASP A 61 11.84 1.57 1.34
C ASP A 61 11.97 1.53 -0.17
N ALA A 62 10.88 1.25 -0.90
CA ALA A 62 10.89 1.28 -2.36
C ALA A 62 11.34 2.64 -2.92
N PHE A 63 10.93 3.75 -2.30
CA PHE A 63 11.38 5.09 -2.63
C PHE A 63 12.90 5.24 -2.42
N ASN A 64 13.43 4.84 -1.26
CA ASN A 64 14.85 4.96 -0.95
C ASN A 64 15.72 4.01 -1.78
N THR A 65 15.30 2.76 -1.99
CA THR A 65 15.98 1.79 -2.87
C THR A 65 16.03 2.32 -4.31
N THR A 66 14.94 2.92 -4.81
CA THR A 66 14.94 3.52 -6.14
C THR A 66 15.94 4.67 -6.21
N ARG A 67 16.04 5.51 -5.17
CA ARG A 67 17.04 6.58 -5.13
C ARG A 67 18.46 6.03 -5.12
N GLU A 68 18.73 5.05 -4.27
CA GLU A 68 20.02 4.38 -4.18
C GLU A 68 20.46 3.79 -5.53
N ALA A 69 19.55 3.06 -6.20
CA ALA A 69 19.79 2.51 -7.53
C ALA A 69 20.10 3.59 -8.60
N ASN A 70 19.71 4.83 -8.35
CA ASN A 70 19.99 6.00 -9.19
C ASN A 70 21.17 6.87 -8.68
N GLY A 71 21.96 6.37 -7.72
CA GLY A 71 23.10 7.10 -7.14
C GLY A 71 22.70 8.30 -6.28
N LEU A 72 21.44 8.33 -5.82
CA LEU A 72 20.89 9.39 -4.99
C LEU A 72 20.85 8.99 -3.52
N LYS A 73 21.23 9.91 -2.62
CA LYS A 73 21.06 9.72 -1.17
C LYS A 73 19.59 9.81 -0.76
N SER A 74 19.23 9.13 0.33
CA SER A 74 17.93 9.35 0.99
C SER A 74 17.74 10.85 1.29
N CYS A 75 16.52 11.33 1.12
CA CYS A 75 16.12 12.65 1.62
C CYS A 75 15.57 12.60 3.04
N ILE A 76 15.22 11.41 3.52
CA ILE A 76 14.72 11.16 4.86
C ILE A 76 15.93 11.05 5.80
N PRO A 77 16.04 11.89 6.83
CA PRO A 77 17.08 11.76 7.86
C PRO A 77 17.03 10.39 8.56
N GLY A 78 18.20 9.88 8.97
CA GLY A 78 18.33 8.53 9.55
C GLY A 78 17.68 8.35 10.92
N ASP A 79 17.33 9.43 11.61
CA ASP A 79 16.63 9.45 12.89
C ASP A 79 15.10 9.53 12.76
N VAL A 80 14.56 9.56 11.53
CA VAL A 80 13.12 9.55 11.29
C VAL A 80 12.54 8.17 11.60
N THR A 81 11.63 8.13 12.58
CA THR A 81 10.96 6.90 13.01
C THR A 81 9.78 6.52 12.12
N ILE A 82 9.39 5.24 12.11
CA ILE A 82 8.18 4.74 11.44
C ILE A 82 6.93 5.51 11.91
N ASN A 83 6.83 5.83 13.20
CA ASN A 83 5.70 6.63 13.70
C ASN A 83 5.68 8.06 13.12
N ARG A 84 6.86 8.66 12.89
CA ARG A 84 6.95 9.97 12.23
C ARG A 84 6.59 9.87 10.75
N LEU A 85 6.96 8.78 10.06
CA LEU A 85 6.52 8.49 8.68
C LEU A 85 5.00 8.34 8.63
N ARG A 86 4.41 7.53 9.52
CA ARG A 86 2.95 7.36 9.64
C ARG A 86 2.25 8.70 9.81
N LYS A 87 2.63 9.48 10.82
CA LYS A 87 2.00 10.78 11.11
C LYS A 87 2.09 11.72 9.90
N THR A 88 3.25 11.79 9.26
CA THR A 88 3.47 12.64 8.09
C THR A 88 2.57 12.25 6.92
N THR A 89 2.45 10.95 6.65
CA THR A 89 1.58 10.42 5.59
C THR A 89 0.11 10.69 5.92
N VAL A 90 -0.36 10.37 7.13
CA VAL A 90 -1.76 10.60 7.54
C VAL A 90 -2.13 12.08 7.47
N ASP A 91 -1.26 12.97 7.96
CA ASP A 91 -1.48 14.42 7.87
C ASP A 91 -1.59 14.90 6.42
N TYR A 92 -0.79 14.34 5.51
CA TYR A 92 -0.86 14.65 4.09
C TYR A 92 -2.17 14.15 3.47
N LEU A 93 -2.52 12.88 3.69
CA LEU A 93 -3.75 12.27 3.17
C LEU A 93 -5.00 13.01 3.67
N GLY A 94 -5.02 13.41 4.95
CA GLY A 94 -6.12 14.18 5.54
C GLY A 94 -6.29 15.57 4.91
N LYS A 95 -5.19 16.21 4.51
CA LYS A 95 -5.20 17.56 3.91
C LYS A 95 -5.43 17.57 2.39
N ASN A 96 -5.36 16.43 1.72
CA ASN A 96 -5.48 16.33 0.26
C ASN A 96 -6.56 15.31 -0.16
N PRO A 97 -7.84 15.46 0.24
CA PRO A 97 -8.87 14.44 0.03
C PRO A 97 -9.16 14.15 -1.46
N LYS A 98 -9.07 15.15 -2.34
CA LYS A 98 -9.25 14.95 -3.79
C LYS A 98 -8.14 14.08 -4.38
N ASP A 99 -6.89 14.37 -4.03
CA ASP A 99 -5.74 13.57 -4.49
C ASP A 99 -5.72 12.19 -3.85
N ARG A 100 -6.08 12.10 -2.57
CA ARG A 100 -6.21 10.86 -1.83
C ARG A 100 -7.18 9.89 -2.52
N ALA A 101 -8.34 10.39 -2.97
CA ALA A 101 -9.34 9.58 -3.67
C ALA A 101 -8.91 9.20 -5.09
N ALA A 102 -8.22 10.09 -5.80
CA ALA A 102 -7.88 9.91 -7.21
C ALA A 102 -6.63 9.04 -7.46
N ASN A 103 -5.79 8.80 -6.45
CA ASN A 103 -4.45 8.25 -6.65
C ASN A 103 -4.16 7.02 -5.78
N SER A 104 -3.11 6.28 -6.15
CA SER A 104 -2.62 5.15 -5.37
C SER A 104 -2.01 5.59 -4.05
N ALA A 105 -2.12 4.76 -3.02
CA ALA A 105 -1.50 4.98 -1.72
C ALA A 105 0.01 5.19 -1.83
N SER A 106 0.73 4.39 -2.63
CA SER A 106 2.17 4.55 -2.83
C SER A 106 2.56 5.92 -3.36
N SER A 107 1.82 6.45 -4.35
CA SER A 107 2.05 7.79 -4.89
C SER A 107 1.81 8.89 -3.84
N GLN A 108 0.78 8.71 -3.00
CA GLN A 108 0.44 9.63 -1.93
C GLN A 108 1.48 9.61 -0.80
N VAL A 109 1.99 8.42 -0.42
CA VAL A 109 3.11 8.29 0.52
C VAL A 109 4.32 9.03 -0.05
N PHE A 110 4.68 8.81 -1.32
CA PHE A 110 5.84 9.47 -1.93
C PHE A 110 5.67 11.00 -1.94
N ALA A 111 4.46 11.49 -2.25
CA ALA A 111 4.16 12.91 -2.22
C ALA A 111 4.29 13.50 -0.80
N ALA A 112 3.78 12.79 0.22
CA ALA A 112 3.90 13.18 1.62
C ALA A 112 5.37 13.26 2.06
N ILE A 113 6.16 12.22 1.77
CA ILE A 113 7.60 12.15 2.09
C ILE A 113 8.35 13.30 1.41
N ARG A 114 8.12 13.53 0.12
CA ARG A 114 8.81 14.59 -0.63
C ARG A 114 8.42 16.00 -0.17
N LYS A 115 7.19 16.17 0.34
CA LYS A 115 6.73 17.44 0.92
C LYS A 115 7.39 17.69 2.27
N ALA A 116 7.52 16.67 3.12
CA ALA A 116 8.11 16.79 4.45
C ALA A 116 9.65 16.85 4.42
N TRP A 117 10.26 16.09 3.51
CA TRP A 117 11.70 15.99 3.33
C TRP A 117 12.07 16.20 1.85
N PRO A 118 12.17 17.47 1.40
CA PRO A 118 12.53 17.77 0.03
C PRO A 118 13.91 17.23 -0.33
N CYS A 119 13.97 16.44 -1.39
CA CYS A 119 15.22 15.86 -1.86
C CYS A 119 16.02 16.88 -2.65
N LYS A 120 17.29 17.07 -2.29
CA LYS A 120 18.24 17.84 -3.13
C LYS A 120 18.38 17.12 -4.48
N GLY A 121 18.19 17.87 -5.57
CA GLY A 121 18.06 17.30 -6.91
C GLY A 121 19.36 16.69 -7.45
N THR A 122 19.26 15.58 -8.18
CA THR A 122 20.21 15.29 -9.25
C THR A 122 19.92 16.18 -10.45
N PRO A 123 20.94 16.53 -11.26
CA PRO A 123 20.76 17.28 -12.50
C PRO A 123 19.70 16.60 -13.38
N LYS A 124 18.78 17.37 -13.97
CA LYS A 124 17.96 16.88 -15.08
C LYS A 124 18.93 16.36 -16.15
N LYS A 125 18.98 15.04 -16.42
CA LYS A 125 19.58 14.54 -17.66
C LYS A 125 18.83 15.26 -18.78
N LYS A 126 19.54 16.14 -19.53
CA LYS A 126 18.99 16.75 -20.74
C LYS A 126 18.45 15.59 -21.58
N ALA A 127 17.16 15.65 -21.92
CA ALA A 127 16.56 14.66 -22.81
C ALA A 127 17.47 14.52 -24.03
N ALA A 128 18.02 13.33 -24.26
CA ALA A 128 18.79 13.07 -25.46
C ALA A 128 17.88 13.40 -26.64
N GLY A 129 18.23 14.45 -27.38
CA GLY A 129 17.43 14.94 -28.49
C GLY A 129 17.11 13.78 -29.42
N LYS A 130 15.83 13.59 -29.73
CA LYS A 130 15.39 12.69 -30.78
C LYS A 130 16.18 13.04 -32.05
N LYS A 131 17.18 12.24 -32.42
CA LYS A 131 17.72 12.27 -33.78
C LYS A 131 16.60 11.78 -34.69
N LYS A 132 15.93 12.71 -35.38
CA LYS A 132 15.17 12.38 -36.58
C LYS A 132 16.14 11.66 -37.53
N ARG A 133 15.86 10.39 -37.83
CA ARG A 133 16.33 9.70 -39.03
C ARG A 133 15.15 9.59 -39.96
#